data_AF-A0AAV0WT17-F1
#
_entry.id   AF-A0AAV0WT17-F1
#
_cell.length_a   1.000
_cell.length_b   1.000
_cell.length_c   1.000
_cell.angle_alpha   90.00
_cell.angle_beta   90.00
_cell.angle_gamma   90.00
#
_symmetry.space_group_name_H-M   'P 1'
#
loop_
_entity.id
_entity.type
_entity.pdbx_description
1 polymer ?
#
loop_
_entity_poly.entity_id
_entity_poly.type
_entity_poly.pdbx_seq_one_letter_code
_entity_poly.pdbx_strand_id
1 'polypeptide(L)'
;MQPPHPVFWGVSEMGSSGLLSSQPASEHWCLIAYFELDTQVGDMFKVSSFCPHVTVDGYVDPSGSNRFCLGALCNVQITEQSERAW
;
A
#
# COMPACT_ATOMS: atom_id res chain seq x y z
N MET A 1 -19.55 -12.89 -16.44
CA MET A 1 -18.65 -11.90 -17.06
C MET A 1 -18.82 -10.60 -16.29
N GLN A 2 -17.90 -10.29 -15.38
CA GLN A 2 -17.96 -9.06 -14.58
C GLN A 2 -17.47 -7.89 -15.45
N PRO A 3 -18.14 -6.74 -15.48
CA PRO A 3 -17.67 -5.59 -16.25
C PRO A 3 -16.32 -5.10 -15.70
N PRO A 4 -15.43 -4.57 -16.56
CA PRO A 4 -14.16 -4.02 -16.10
C PRO A 4 -14.44 -2.88 -15.14
N HIS A 5 -13.86 -2.96 -13.94
CA HIS A 5 -13.89 -1.87 -12.97
C HIS A 5 -13.34 -0.60 -13.63
N PRO A 6 -14.00 0.56 -13.50
CA PRO A 6 -13.44 1.81 -13.99
C PRO A 6 -12.15 2.09 -13.21
N VAL A 7 -11.08 2.37 -13.97
CA VAL A 7 -9.79 2.84 -13.47
C VAL A 7 -10.05 4.16 -12.74
N PHE A 8 -10.16 4.11 -11.42
CA PHE A 8 -10.70 5.19 -10.59
C PHE A 8 -9.77 6.43 -10.51
N TRP A 9 -8.57 6.41 -11.12
CA TRP A 9 -7.59 7.49 -11.00
C TRP A 9 -6.82 7.80 -12.29
N GLY A 10 -7.47 7.73 -13.46
CA GLY A 10 -6.85 8.07 -14.75
C GLY A 10 -7.53 9.26 -15.43
N VAL A 11 -6.87 10.42 -15.40
CA VAL A 11 -7.13 11.64 -16.18
C VAL A 11 -8.47 12.33 -15.89
N SER A 12 -8.36 13.43 -15.13
CA SER A 12 -9.47 14.34 -14.84
C SER A 12 -9.98 15.02 -16.13
N GLU A 13 -11.10 14.52 -16.67
CA GLU A 13 -12.08 15.36 -17.38
C GLU A 13 -13.05 16.03 -16.40
N MET A 14 -12.60 16.31 -15.17
CA MET A 14 -13.35 17.17 -14.26
C MET A 14 -12.80 18.58 -14.44
N GLY A 15 -13.61 19.44 -15.05
CA GLY A 15 -13.38 20.88 -15.06
C GLY A 15 -13.04 21.38 -13.65
N SER A 16 -12.37 22.52 -13.58
CA SER A 16 -11.79 23.17 -12.40
C SER A 16 -12.73 23.41 -11.20
N SER A 17 -13.96 22.91 -11.23
CA SER A 17 -14.96 22.85 -10.16
C SER A 17 -14.91 21.57 -9.29
N GLY A 18 -13.93 20.68 -9.46
CA GLY A 18 -13.92 19.33 -8.85
C GLY A 18 -12.85 19.01 -7.80
N LEU A 19 -11.96 19.94 -7.43
CA LEU A 19 -10.91 19.68 -6.44
C LEU A 19 -11.41 20.01 -5.02
N LEU A 20 -11.20 19.08 -4.07
CA LEU A 20 -11.53 19.28 -2.65
C LEU A 20 -10.57 20.25 -1.94
N SER A 21 -9.37 20.45 -2.49
CA SER A 21 -8.31 21.29 -1.91
C SER A 21 -7.44 21.91 -3.00
N SER A 22 -6.91 23.10 -2.72
CA SER A 22 -5.91 23.79 -3.54
C SER A 22 -4.47 23.43 -3.18
N GLN A 23 -4.27 22.58 -2.17
CA GLN A 23 -2.94 22.11 -1.79
C GLN A 23 -2.30 21.28 -2.91
N PRO A 24 -0.96 21.32 -3.03
CA PRO A 24 -0.26 20.47 -3.98
C PRO A 24 -0.53 18.99 -3.68
N ALA A 25 -0.54 18.17 -4.73
CA ALA A 25 -0.66 16.72 -4.58
C ALA A 25 0.50 16.18 -3.72
N SER A 26 0.17 15.31 -2.76
CA SER A 26 1.17 14.62 -1.95
C SER A 26 2.05 13.71 -2.81
N GLU A 27 3.31 13.55 -2.46
CA GLU A 27 4.23 12.59 -3.10
C GLU A 27 3.77 11.14 -2.90
N HIS A 28 3.09 10.88 -1.78
CA HIS A 28 2.52 9.60 -1.42
C HIS A 28 1.03 9.72 -1.08
N TRP A 29 0.20 8.89 -1.69
CA TRP A 29 -1.25 8.94 -1.46
C TRP A 29 -1.69 8.10 -0.25
N CYS A 30 -0.86 7.15 0.17
CA CYS A 30 -1.03 6.44 1.43
C CYS A 30 0.31 5.95 2.00
N LEU A 31 0.28 5.63 3.30
CA LEU A 31 1.36 5.02 4.05
C LEU A 31 0.80 3.75 4.70
N ILE A 32 1.53 2.65 4.63
CA ILE A 32 1.10 1.35 5.18
C ILE A 32 2.08 0.93 6.27
N ALA A 33 1.57 0.69 7.48
CA ALA A 33 2.33 0.12 8.58
C ALA A 33 1.83 -1.31 8.84
N TYR A 34 2.75 -2.27 8.92
CA TYR A 34 2.44 -3.66 9.22
C TYR A 34 2.72 -3.97 10.69
N PHE A 35 1.80 -4.69 11.32
CA PHE A 35 1.89 -5.08 12.72
C PHE A 35 1.65 -6.57 12.87
N GLU A 36 2.48 -7.19 13.70
CA GLU A 36 2.19 -8.49 14.31
C GLU A 36 1.72 -8.22 15.74
N LEU A 37 0.43 -8.48 15.99
CA LEU A 37 -0.22 -8.16 17.26
C LEU A 37 -0.11 -6.65 17.59
N ASP A 38 0.64 -6.30 18.62
CA ASP A 38 0.90 -4.94 19.09
C ASP A 38 2.25 -4.38 18.62
N THR A 39 3.04 -5.17 17.89
CA THR A 39 4.39 -4.81 17.47
C THR A 39 4.43 -4.45 16.00
N GLN A 40 4.91 -3.26 15.67
CA GLN A 40 5.18 -2.88 14.28
C GLN A 40 6.36 -3.68 13.76
N VAL A 41 6.20 -4.32 12.59
CA VAL A 41 7.24 -5.12 11.94
C VAL A 41 7.66 -4.45 10.64
N GLY A 42 8.94 -4.08 10.56
CA GLY A 42 9.51 -3.35 9.42
C GLY A 42 9.16 -1.86 9.36
N ASP A 43 9.65 -1.22 8.30
CA ASP A 43 9.39 0.20 8.02
C ASP A 43 8.00 0.43 7.42
N MET A 44 7.49 1.65 7.55
CA MET A 44 6.27 2.05 6.83
C MET A 44 6.50 2.04 5.32
N PHE A 45 5.65 1.34 4.59
CA PHE A 45 5.66 1.34 3.14
C PHE A 45 4.98 2.60 2.59
N LYS A 46 5.70 3.38 1.78
CA LYS A 46 5.22 4.63 1.20
C LYS A 46 4.76 4.42 -0.23
N VAL A 47 3.46 4.57 -0.49
CA VAL A 47 2.93 4.35 -1.85
C VAL A 47 2.98 5.64 -2.63
N SER A 48 3.78 5.66 -3.70
CA SER A 48 3.89 6.82 -4.58
C SER A 48 2.55 7.18 -5.22
N SER A 49 2.24 8.48 -5.30
CA SER A 49 1.09 9.00 -6.04
C SER A 49 1.15 8.73 -7.55
N PHE A 50 2.31 8.32 -8.09
CA PHE A 50 2.44 7.81 -9.48
C PHE A 50 1.93 6.37 -9.65
N CYS A 51 1.74 5.63 -8.55
CA CYS A 51 1.22 4.28 -8.53
C CYS A 51 -0.21 4.29 -7.96
N PRO A 52 -1.26 4.25 -8.82
CA PRO A 52 -2.65 4.39 -8.37
C PRO A 52 -3.17 3.15 -7.62
N HIS A 53 -2.38 2.08 -7.57
CA HIS A 53 -2.67 0.86 -6.83
C HIS A 53 -1.42 0.37 -6.11
N VAL A 54 -1.65 -0.33 -5.01
CA VAL A 54 -0.63 -1.05 -4.25
C VAL A 54 -1.13 -2.47 -3.96
N THR A 55 -0.26 -3.45 -4.10
CA THR A 55 -0.53 -4.84 -3.69
C THR A 55 0.19 -5.12 -2.38
N VAL A 56 -0.50 -5.72 -1.41
CA VAL A 56 0.08 -6.20 -0.15
C VAL A 56 -0.12 -7.71 -0.10
N ASP A 57 0.97 -8.47 0.04
CA ASP A 57 0.92 -9.94 0.04
C ASP A 57 2.01 -10.57 0.92
N GLY A 58 1.92 -11.89 1.14
CA GLY A 58 2.86 -12.66 1.96
C GLY A 58 4.07 -13.21 1.21
N TYR A 59 4.31 -12.81 -0.05
CA TYR A 59 5.51 -13.23 -0.79
C TYR A 59 6.75 -12.47 -0.27
N VAL A 60 7.90 -12.66 -0.93
CA VAL A 60 9.22 -12.17 -0.49
C VAL A 60 9.92 -11.27 -1.52
N ASP A 61 9.19 -10.75 -2.49
CA ASP A 61 9.74 -9.96 -3.60
C ASP A 61 10.16 -8.54 -3.15
N PRO A 62 11.43 -8.13 -3.32
CA PRO A 62 11.93 -6.83 -2.86
C PRO A 62 11.61 -5.66 -3.81
N SER A 63 10.85 -5.88 -4.90
CA SER A 63 10.66 -4.91 -6.00
C SER A 63 10.03 -3.56 -5.60
N GLY A 64 9.29 -3.49 -4.49
CA GLY A 64 9.01 -2.27 -3.71
C GLY A 64 8.29 -1.07 -4.35
N SER A 65 8.05 -1.01 -5.66
CA SER A 65 7.48 0.20 -6.28
C SER A 65 5.98 0.38 -6.03
N ASN A 66 5.23 -0.72 -6.11
CA ASN A 66 3.78 -0.77 -5.93
C ASN A 66 3.34 -2.08 -5.26
N ARG A 67 4.29 -2.82 -4.67
CA ARG A 67 4.06 -4.11 -4.05
C ARG A 67 4.81 -4.18 -2.71
N PHE A 68 4.06 -4.38 -1.64
CA PHE A 68 4.56 -4.52 -0.29
C PHE A 68 4.48 -5.99 0.15
N CYS A 69 5.63 -6.66 0.13
CA CYS A 69 5.75 -8.07 0.48
C CYS A 69 6.08 -8.25 1.97
N LEU A 70 5.13 -8.77 2.74
CA LEU A 70 5.24 -8.92 4.18
C LEU A 70 6.15 -10.10 4.57
N GLY A 71 6.23 -11.14 3.75
CA GLY A 71 7.07 -12.31 4.02
C GLY A 71 8.58 -12.02 4.00
N ALA A 72 8.99 -10.88 3.43
CA ALA A 72 10.38 -10.42 3.48
C ALA A 72 10.72 -9.66 4.78
N LEU A 73 9.73 -9.30 5.59
CA LEU A 73 9.95 -8.57 6.84
C LEU A 73 10.29 -9.55 7.96
N CYS A 74 11.47 -9.42 8.55
CA CYS A 74 11.83 -10.22 9.72
C CYS A 74 11.26 -9.58 10.98
N ASN A 75 10.35 -10.26 11.68
CA ASN A 75 10.10 -9.97 13.09
C ASN A 75 11.14 -10.70 13.94
N VAL A 76 11.87 -9.97 14.79
CA VAL A 76 12.87 -10.57 15.71
C VAL A 76 12.17 -11.25 16.90
N GLN A 77 10.87 -10.99 17.10
CA GLN A 77 10.07 -11.49 18.22
C GLN A 77 9.08 -12.59 17.84
N ILE A 78 9.40 -13.41 16.84
CA ILE A 78 8.52 -14.50 16.38
C ILE A 78 7.97 -15.30 17.57
N THR A 79 6.67 -15.20 17.77
CA THR A 79 5.91 -16.01 18.74
C THR A 79 5.20 -17.13 17.99
N GLU A 80 4.87 -18.24 18.66
CA GLU A 80 4.20 -19.40 18.05
C GLU A 80 2.88 -19.04 17.34
N GLN A 81 2.18 -17.98 17.80
CA GLN A 81 0.97 -17.49 17.14
C GLN A 81 1.27 -16.75 15.83
N SER A 82 2.39 -16.02 15.76
CA SER A 82 2.84 -15.37 14.53
C SER A 82 3.16 -16.43 13.47
N GLU A 83 4.00 -17.43 13.78
CA GLU A 83 4.41 -18.48 12.81
C GLU A 83 3.24 -19.22 12.16
N ARG A 84 2.11 -19.36 12.87
CA ARG A 84 0.94 -20.13 12.41
C ARG A 84 -0.03 -19.32 11.54
N ALA A 85 0.14 -18.01 11.46
CA ALA A 85 -0.77 -17.09 10.77
C ALA A 85 -0.28 -16.68 9.36
N TRP A 86 0.98 -16.98 9.03
CA TRP A 86 1.63 -16.70 7.75
C TRP A 86 1.35 -17.76 6.69
#